data_AF-A0A1Q4FXL9-F1
#
_entry.id   AF-A0A1Q4FXL9-F1
#
_cell.length_a   1.000
_cell.length_b   1.000
_cell.length_c   1.000
_cell.angle_alpha   90.00
_cell.angle_beta   90.00
_cell.angle_gamma   90.00
#
_symmetry.space_group_name_H-M   'P 1'
#
loop_
_entity.id
_entity.type
_entity.pdbx_description
1 polymer ?
#
loop_
_entity_poly.entity_id
_entity_poly.type
_entity_poly.pdbx_seq_one_letter_code
_entity_poly.pdbx_strand_id
1 'polypeptide(L)'
;MPAIQLRIVAAGIAPDIDRTTVIRVYDDGCTQVHRPAYRRDAGEYRLDLDKSALDTLRSRVDRPALRSFDAKRLRSELAAADKKTVETGSALHSEPDADYYELRWVSAGKAASAGWAGLPAAAARHENATLKQMAEAVQAIESLAARSGAVRIEGGTP
;
A
#
# COMPACT_ATOMS: atom_id res chain seq x y z
N MET A 1 3.61 -17.67 6.37
CA MET A 1 3.61 -16.61 5.33
C MET A 1 2.54 -15.60 5.72
N PRO A 2 2.75 -14.28 5.57
CA PRO A 2 1.71 -13.31 5.86
C PRO A 2 0.52 -13.48 4.90
N ALA A 3 -0.69 -13.31 5.42
CA ALA A 3 -1.93 -13.32 4.65
C ALA A 3 -2.09 -12.03 3.83
N ILE A 4 -1.61 -10.90 4.38
CA ILE A 4 -1.57 -9.59 3.73
C ILE A 4 -0.20 -8.95 4.03
N GLN A 5 0.42 -8.35 3.03
CA GLN A 5 1.64 -7.57 3.18
C GLN A 5 1.52 -6.26 2.39
N LEU A 6 1.77 -5.14 3.06
CA LEU A 6 1.98 -3.85 2.43
C LEU A 6 3.45 -3.46 2.54
N ARG A 7 4.04 -3.03 1.44
CA ARG A 7 5.38 -2.44 1.37
C ARG A 7 5.27 -1.04 0.76
N ILE A 8 5.77 -0.04 1.46
CA ILE A 8 5.82 1.36 1.00
C ILE A 8 7.30 1.75 0.92
N VAL A 9 7.75 2.16 -0.25
CA VAL A 9 9.14 2.57 -0.49
C VAL A 9 9.15 4.08 -0.72
N ALA A 10 9.76 4.81 0.21
CA ALA A 10 9.85 6.27 0.12
C ALA A 10 10.79 6.67 -1.03
N ALA A 11 10.29 7.41 -2.01
CA ALA A 11 11.08 7.76 -3.19
C ALA A 11 12.10 8.87 -2.90
N GLY A 12 11.73 9.85 -2.06
CA GLY A 12 12.59 10.97 -1.67
C GLY A 12 13.74 10.63 -0.71
N ILE A 13 13.88 9.36 -0.31
CA ILE A 13 14.96 8.89 0.56
C ILE A 13 15.99 8.11 -0.25
N ALA A 14 17.27 8.37 0.01
CA ALA A 14 18.39 7.73 -0.66
C ALA A 14 18.32 6.19 -0.53
N PRO A 15 18.69 5.43 -1.57
CA PRO A 15 18.48 3.99 -1.64
C PRO A 15 19.37 3.18 -0.68
N ASP A 16 20.44 3.77 -0.18
CA ASP A 16 21.37 3.20 0.81
C ASP A 16 20.85 3.33 2.25
N ILE A 17 19.80 4.11 2.47
CA ILE A 17 19.09 4.22 3.74
C ILE A 17 17.87 3.29 3.71
N ASP A 18 17.57 2.67 4.85
CA ASP A 18 16.29 1.97 5.02
C ASP A 18 15.14 2.96 4.85
N ARG A 19 14.49 2.85 3.68
CA ARG A 19 13.41 3.72 3.23
C ARG A 19 12.06 3.02 3.13
N THR A 20 11.96 1.81 3.69
CA THR A 20 10.82 0.94 3.45
C THR A 20 9.98 0.79 4.71
N THR A 21 8.70 1.10 4.63
CA THR A 21 7.72 0.65 5.63
C THR A 21 7.17 -0.70 5.20
N VAL A 22 7.17 -1.70 6.10
CA VAL A 22 6.60 -3.02 5.82
C VAL A 22 5.57 -3.39 6.87
N ILE A 23 4.37 -3.76 6.45
CA ILE A 23 3.28 -4.19 7.33
C ILE A 23 2.89 -5.60 6.90
N ARG A 24 2.99 -6.58 7.81
CA ARG A 24 2.68 -7.99 7.57
C ARG A 24 1.56 -8.41 8.50
N VAL A 25 0.41 -8.80 7.95
CA VAL A 25 -0.74 -9.32 8.70
C VAL A 25 -0.81 -10.84 8.47
N TYR A 26 -0.83 -11.61 9.54
CA TYR A 26 -0.95 -13.07 9.53
C TYR A 26 -2.40 -13.51 9.72
N ASP A 27 -2.69 -14.78 9.42
CA ASP A 27 -4.06 -15.31 9.43
C ASP A 27 -4.71 -15.39 10.81
N ASP A 28 -3.90 -15.36 11.87
CA ASP A 28 -4.31 -15.32 13.28
C ASP A 28 -4.55 -13.90 13.81
N GLY A 29 -4.36 -12.87 12.96
CA GLY A 29 -4.50 -11.47 13.34
C GLY A 29 -3.21 -10.86 13.91
N CYS A 30 -2.16 -11.64 14.13
CA CYS A 30 -0.85 -11.09 14.46
C CYS A 30 -0.39 -10.18 13.32
N THR A 31 0.07 -8.98 13.63
CA THR A 31 0.57 -8.03 12.65
C THR A 31 1.94 -7.51 13.07
N GLN A 32 2.89 -7.57 12.16
CA GLN A 32 4.22 -6.99 12.30
C GLN A 32 4.32 -5.72 11.48
N VAL A 33 4.94 -4.69 12.04
CA VAL A 33 5.17 -3.40 11.40
C VAL A 33 6.63 -3.04 11.53
N HIS A 34 7.32 -2.97 10.40
CA HIS A 34 8.64 -2.36 10.27
C HIS A 34 8.48 -0.88 9.95
N ARG A 35 9.02 -0.02 10.80
CA ARG A 35 9.11 1.43 10.59
C ARG A 35 10.55 1.81 10.25
N PRO A 36 10.79 2.49 9.12
CA PRO A 36 12.15 2.72 8.63
C PRO A 36 12.98 3.68 9.49
N ALA A 37 14.30 3.54 9.40
CA ALA A 37 15.28 4.24 10.24
C ALA A 37 15.20 5.77 10.24
N TYR A 38 14.72 6.39 9.16
CA TYR A 38 14.59 7.86 9.08
C TYR A 38 13.42 8.41 9.90
N ARG A 39 12.54 7.55 10.43
CA ARG A 39 11.42 7.95 11.28
C ARG A 39 11.85 8.09 12.74
N ARG A 40 11.21 9.02 13.47
CA ARG A 40 11.44 9.19 14.92
C ARG A 40 11.07 7.93 15.72
N ASP A 41 10.11 7.16 15.22
CA ASP A 41 9.60 5.93 15.81
C ASP A 41 10.07 4.70 15.02
N ALA A 42 11.33 4.69 14.57
CA ALA A 42 11.91 3.57 13.84
C ALA A 42 11.98 2.28 14.68
N GLY A 43 11.83 1.15 13.99
CA GLY A 43 11.98 -0.19 14.56
C GLY A 43 10.86 -1.15 14.17
N GLU A 44 10.92 -2.33 14.78
CA GLU A 44 9.96 -3.41 14.58
C GLU A 44 8.91 -3.39 15.68
N TYR A 45 7.65 -3.54 15.29
CA TYR A 45 6.49 -3.50 16.17
C TYR A 45 5.57 -4.68 15.91
N ARG A 46 4.84 -5.08 16.95
CA ARG A 46 3.76 -6.06 16.88
C ARG A 46 2.46 -5.43 17.35
N LEU A 47 1.36 -5.74 16.67
CA LEU A 47 0.01 -5.54 17.18
C LEU A 47 -0.82 -6.78 16.88
N ASP A 48 -1.82 -7.04 17.71
CA ASP A 48 -2.80 -8.11 17.47
C ASP A 48 -4.11 -7.48 17.00
N LEU A 49 -4.64 -8.00 15.90
CA LEU A 49 -5.94 -7.63 15.37
C LEU A 49 -6.98 -8.62 15.87
N ASP A 50 -8.09 -8.10 16.37
CA ASP A 50 -9.27 -8.94 16.56
C ASP A 50 -9.79 -9.47 15.22
N LYS A 51 -10.61 -10.52 15.28
CA LYS A 51 -11.18 -11.17 14.11
C LYS A 51 -11.97 -10.21 13.21
N SER A 52 -12.70 -9.26 13.79
CA SER A 52 -13.52 -8.30 13.04
C SER A 52 -12.65 -7.33 12.23
N ALA A 53 -11.56 -6.84 12.83
CA ALA A 53 -10.58 -6.00 12.16
C ALA A 53 -9.85 -6.77 11.04
N LEU A 54 -9.47 -8.03 11.29
CA LEU A 54 -8.86 -8.88 10.27
C LEU A 54 -9.80 -9.14 9.09
N ASP A 55 -11.05 -9.51 9.36
CA ASP A 55 -12.06 -9.77 8.33
C ASP A 55 -12.38 -8.50 7.52
N THR A 56 -12.39 -7.33 8.19
CA THR A 56 -12.52 -6.03 7.52
C THR A 56 -11.36 -5.78 6.56
N LEU A 57 -10.11 -6.02 6.97
CA LEU A 57 -8.94 -5.86 6.09
C LEU A 57 -8.99 -6.83 4.91
N ARG A 58 -9.32 -8.10 5.17
CA ARG A 58 -9.50 -9.12 4.13
C ARG A 58 -10.52 -8.67 3.11
N SER A 59 -11.70 -8.20 3.52
CA SER A 59 -12.74 -7.74 2.59
C SER A 59 -12.30 -6.55 1.72
N ARG A 60 -11.40 -5.70 2.21
CA ARG A 60 -10.86 -4.55 1.45
C ARG A 60 -9.86 -4.99 0.38
N VAL A 61 -8.95 -5.89 0.71
CA VAL A 61 -7.95 -6.39 -0.26
C VAL A 61 -8.55 -7.40 -1.24
N ASP A 62 -9.63 -8.07 -0.85
CA ASP A 62 -10.26 -9.14 -1.61
C ASP A 62 -11.30 -8.67 -2.63
N ARG A 63 -11.34 -7.36 -2.93
CA ARG A 63 -12.27 -6.77 -3.89
C ARG A 63 -11.97 -7.25 -5.32
N PRO A 64 -13.01 -7.45 -6.17
CA PRO A 64 -12.82 -7.90 -7.54
C PRO A 64 -11.83 -7.07 -8.36
N ALA A 65 -11.82 -5.74 -8.20
CA ALA A 65 -10.92 -4.85 -8.93
C ALA A 65 -9.44 -5.07 -8.58
N LEU A 66 -9.15 -5.49 -7.34
CA LEU A 66 -7.79 -5.79 -6.90
C LEU A 66 -7.35 -7.19 -7.34
N ARG A 67 -8.27 -8.15 -7.36
CA ARG A 67 -7.98 -9.51 -7.86
C ARG A 67 -7.59 -9.52 -9.35
N SER A 68 -8.12 -8.59 -10.13
CA SER A 68 -7.81 -8.41 -11.56
C SER A 68 -6.86 -7.24 -11.83
N PHE A 69 -6.13 -6.78 -10.81
CA PHE A 69 -5.25 -5.62 -10.95
C PHE A 69 -4.15 -5.88 -11.99
N ASP A 70 -4.09 -5.01 -13.00
CA ASP A 70 -3.04 -4.99 -14.01
C ASP A 70 -2.50 -3.56 -14.14
N ALA A 71 -1.30 -3.34 -13.59
CA ALA A 71 -0.66 -2.04 -13.60
C ALA A 71 -0.38 -1.53 -15.02
N LYS A 72 -0.05 -2.40 -15.97
CA LYS A 72 0.30 -2.01 -17.34
C LYS A 72 -0.95 -1.56 -18.09
N ARG A 73 -2.03 -2.33 -17.98
CA ARG A 73 -3.33 -1.96 -18.54
C ARG A 73 -3.82 -0.66 -17.93
N LEU A 74 -3.78 -0.55 -16.60
CA LEU A 74 -4.25 0.65 -15.90
C LEU A 74 -3.46 1.90 -16.29
N ARG A 75 -2.12 1.82 -16.37
CA ARG A 75 -1.30 2.95 -16.89
C ARG A 75 -1.69 3.35 -18.31
N SER A 76 -2.02 2.39 -19.16
CA SER A 76 -2.43 2.67 -20.54
C SER A 76 -3.80 3.37 -20.60
N GLU A 77 -4.75 2.92 -19.77
CA GLU A 77 -6.07 3.54 -19.62
C GLU A 77 -5.97 4.98 -19.10
N LEU A 78 -5.12 5.22 -18.09
CA LEU A 78 -4.92 6.55 -17.53
C LEU A 78 -4.19 7.48 -18.50
N ALA A 79 -3.15 7.00 -19.21
CA ALA A 79 -2.47 7.79 -20.23
C ALA A 79 -3.42 8.20 -21.38
N ALA A 80 -4.39 7.35 -21.72
CA ALA A 80 -5.41 7.70 -22.70
C ALA A 80 -6.39 8.76 -22.16
N ALA A 81 -6.73 8.71 -20.87
CA ALA A 81 -7.55 9.73 -20.21
C ALA A 81 -6.81 11.08 -20.13
N ASP A 82 -5.54 11.07 -19.74
CA ASP A 82 -4.71 12.27 -19.63
C ASP A 82 -4.53 12.99 -20.95
N LYS A 83 -4.36 12.25 -22.06
CA LYS A 83 -4.29 12.85 -23.41
C LYS A 83 -5.54 13.67 -23.74
N LYS A 84 -6.72 13.18 -23.38
CA LYS A 84 -7.99 13.92 -23.58
C LYS A 84 -8.06 15.19 -22.73
N THR A 85 -7.46 15.18 -21.54
CA THR A 85 -7.45 16.33 -20.63
C THR A 85 -6.43 17.40 -21.06
N VAL A 86 -5.29 17.00 -21.62
CA VAL A 86 -4.29 17.93 -22.19
C VAL A 86 -4.86 18.69 -23.40
N GLU A 87 -5.66 18.02 -24.24
CA GLU A 87 -6.39 18.67 -25.34
C GLU A 87 -7.35 19.76 -24.85
N THR A 88 -7.80 19.68 -23.60
CA THR A 88 -8.66 20.69 -22.95
C THR A 88 -7.90 21.78 -22.15
N GLY A 89 -6.56 21.79 -22.20
CA GLY A 89 -5.75 22.92 -21.72
C GLY A 89 -5.29 22.88 -20.25
N SER A 90 -5.41 21.76 -19.54
CA SER A 90 -4.87 21.62 -18.17
C SER A 90 -3.44 21.09 -18.18
N ALA A 91 -2.52 21.82 -17.54
CA ALA A 91 -1.14 21.38 -17.37
C ALA A 91 -1.03 20.20 -16.39
N LEU A 92 -0.50 19.06 -16.85
CA LEU A 92 -0.19 17.91 -16.01
C LEU A 92 1.17 18.13 -15.33
N HIS A 93 1.18 18.40 -14.03
CA HIS A 93 2.39 18.18 -13.22
C HIS A 93 2.58 16.68 -12.99
N SER A 94 3.76 16.18 -13.34
CA SER A 94 4.27 14.87 -12.91
C SER A 94 5.05 15.05 -11.61
N GLU A 95 4.80 14.21 -10.61
CA GLU A 95 5.60 14.15 -9.39
C GLU A 95 6.73 13.12 -9.60
N PRO A 96 7.98 13.55 -9.85
CA PRO A 96 9.09 12.64 -10.14
C PRO A 96 9.51 11.78 -8.94
N ASP A 97 9.12 12.15 -7.72
CA ASP A 97 9.56 11.52 -6.47
C ASP A 97 8.41 10.90 -5.68
N ALA A 98 7.50 10.22 -6.37
CA ALA A 98 6.33 9.63 -5.74
C ALA A 98 6.63 8.26 -5.11
N ASP A 99 6.21 8.06 -3.86
CA ASP A 99 6.38 6.81 -3.13
C ASP A 99 5.77 5.61 -3.88
N TYR A 100 6.44 4.47 -3.78
CA TYR A 100 5.97 3.22 -4.38
C TYR A 100 5.26 2.33 -3.35
N TYR A 101 4.03 1.93 -3.69
CA TYR A 101 3.18 1.08 -2.87
C TYR A 101 3.05 -0.29 -3.52
N GLU A 102 3.35 -1.34 -2.75
CA GLU A 102 3.17 -2.73 -3.15
C GLU A 102 2.33 -3.47 -2.11
N LEU A 103 1.15 -3.89 -2.52
CA LEU A 103 0.22 -4.70 -1.75
C LEU A 103 0.29 -6.14 -2.25
N ARG A 104 0.47 -7.10 -1.35
CA ARG A 104 0.42 -8.55 -1.61
C ARG A 104 -0.57 -9.19 -0.65
N TRP A 105 -1.37 -10.14 -1.11
CA TRP A 105 -2.33 -10.83 -0.25
C TRP A 105 -2.65 -12.22 -0.76
N VAL A 106 -3.23 -13.05 0.11
CA VAL A 106 -3.80 -14.34 -0.24
C VAL A 106 -5.32 -14.21 -0.27
N SER A 107 -5.92 -14.59 -1.39
CA SER A 107 -7.37 -14.61 -1.63
C SER A 107 -7.78 -15.98 -2.15
N ALA A 108 -8.72 -16.64 -1.48
CA ALA A 108 -9.19 -17.98 -1.86
C ALA A 108 -8.05 -18.98 -2.16
N GLY A 109 -6.99 -18.95 -1.35
CA GLY A 109 -5.81 -19.80 -1.51
C GLY A 109 -4.85 -19.41 -2.64
N LYS A 110 -5.08 -18.28 -3.32
CA LYS A 110 -4.21 -17.74 -4.39
C LYS A 110 -3.52 -16.46 -3.94
N ALA A 111 -2.23 -16.36 -4.22
CA ALA A 111 -1.48 -15.12 -4.02
C ALA A 111 -1.84 -14.11 -5.11
N ALA A 112 -2.05 -12.87 -4.71
CA ALA A 112 -2.29 -11.72 -5.58
C ALA A 112 -1.42 -10.54 -5.15
N SER A 113 -1.15 -9.63 -6.07
CA SER A 113 -0.35 -8.44 -5.81
C SER A 113 -0.77 -7.26 -6.67
N ALA A 114 -0.69 -6.06 -6.11
CA ALA A 114 -0.93 -4.79 -6.78
C ALA A 114 0.21 -3.82 -6.45
N GLY A 115 0.72 -3.11 -7.44
CA GLY A 115 1.85 -2.19 -7.30
C GLY A 115 1.62 -0.88 -8.05
N TRP A 116 1.82 0.25 -7.38
CA TRP A 116 1.60 1.57 -7.96
C TRP A 116 2.48 2.65 -7.32
N ALA A 117 2.98 3.58 -8.13
CA ALA A 117 3.75 4.74 -7.67
C ALA A 117 2.82 5.96 -7.55
N GLY A 118 2.94 6.74 -6.47
CA GLY A 118 2.11 7.92 -6.24
C GLY A 118 0.62 7.59 -6.09
N LEU A 119 0.31 6.46 -5.44
CA LEU A 119 -1.06 5.96 -5.33
C LEU A 119 -2.07 6.97 -4.77
N PRO A 120 -1.79 7.74 -3.69
CA PRO A 120 -2.73 8.73 -3.19
C PRO A 120 -3.07 9.80 -4.23
N ALA A 121 -2.05 10.36 -4.89
CA ALA A 121 -2.23 11.38 -5.93
C ALA A 121 -2.96 10.82 -7.16
N ALA A 122 -2.61 9.61 -7.60
CA ALA A 122 -3.25 8.96 -8.74
C ALA A 122 -4.74 8.66 -8.47
N ALA A 123 -5.08 8.17 -7.28
CA ALA A 123 -6.47 7.88 -6.90
C ALA A 123 -7.32 9.16 -6.75
N ALA A 124 -6.71 10.28 -6.38
CA ALA A 124 -7.37 11.59 -6.30
C ALA A 124 -7.53 12.25 -7.69
N ARG A 125 -6.54 12.09 -8.58
CA ARG A 125 -6.54 12.69 -9.93
C ARG A 125 -7.50 11.99 -10.88
N HIS A 126 -7.61 10.67 -10.79
CA HIS A 126 -8.36 9.87 -11.76
C HIS A 126 -9.64 9.28 -11.15
N GLU A 127 -10.75 9.41 -11.88
CA GLU A 127 -12.02 8.73 -11.59
C GLU A 127 -11.96 7.23 -11.94
N ASN A 128 -10.92 6.53 -11.47
CA ASN A 128 -10.72 5.10 -11.70
C ASN A 128 -11.02 4.30 -10.42
N ALA A 129 -12.03 3.44 -10.47
CA ALA A 129 -12.46 2.65 -9.33
C ALA A 129 -11.34 1.72 -8.78
N THR A 130 -10.51 1.15 -9.66
CA THR A 130 -9.42 0.25 -9.25
C THR A 130 -8.36 0.99 -8.44
N LEU A 131 -7.96 2.19 -8.87
CA LEU A 131 -7.03 3.03 -8.10
C LEU A 131 -7.60 3.45 -6.75
N LYS A 132 -8.87 3.90 -6.73
CA LYS A 132 -9.55 4.28 -5.48
C LYS A 132 -9.64 3.12 -4.50
N GLN A 133 -10.00 1.93 -4.97
CA GLN A 133 -10.05 0.73 -4.13
C GLN A 133 -8.66 0.29 -3.65
N MET A 134 -7.62 0.41 -4.48
CA MET A 134 -6.24 0.14 -4.06
C MET A 134 -5.79 1.14 -2.99
N ALA A 135 -6.07 2.44 -3.18
CA ALA A 135 -5.75 3.48 -2.21
C ALA A 135 -6.46 3.26 -0.87
N GLU A 136 -7.75 2.91 -0.88
CA GLU A 136 -8.49 2.57 0.34
C GLU A 136 -7.93 1.35 1.08
N ALA A 137 -7.51 0.32 0.34
CA ALA A 137 -6.92 -0.88 0.92
C ALA A 137 -5.55 -0.58 1.53
N VAL A 138 -4.70 0.17 0.80
CA VAL A 138 -3.40 0.63 1.27
C VAL A 138 -3.56 1.49 2.51
N GLN A 139 -4.43 2.50 2.49
CA GLN A 139 -4.67 3.39 3.62
C GLN A 139 -5.15 2.63 4.87
N ALA A 140 -6.02 1.63 4.69
CA ALA A 140 -6.49 0.80 5.80
C ALA A 140 -5.35 0.03 6.47
N ILE A 141 -4.45 -0.56 5.67
CA ILE A 141 -3.31 -1.33 6.18
C ILE A 141 -2.25 -0.40 6.75
N GLU A 142 -1.95 0.71 6.07
CA GLU A 142 -0.99 1.73 6.51
C GLU A 142 -1.40 2.33 7.86
N SER A 143 -2.70 2.51 8.12
CA SER A 143 -3.19 3.01 9.41
C SER A 143 -2.78 2.13 10.59
N LEU A 144 -2.50 0.83 10.36
CA LEU A 144 -1.98 -0.07 11.39
C LEU A 144 -0.60 0.37 11.88
N ALA A 145 0.22 0.95 11.01
CA ALA A 145 1.53 1.46 11.39
C ALA A 145 1.44 2.66 12.34
N ALA A 146 0.31 3.36 12.40
CA ALA A 146 0.10 4.51 13.29
C ALA A 146 -0.64 4.14 14.60
N ARG A 147 -1.04 2.88 14.81
CA ARG A 147 -1.81 2.48 16.00
C ARG A 147 -0.96 2.58 17.28
N SER A 148 -1.53 3.22 18.30
CA SER A 148 -0.92 3.41 19.63
C SER A 148 -0.78 2.12 20.44
N GLY A 149 -1.56 1.08 20.13
CA GLY A 149 -1.48 -0.23 20.78
C GLY A 149 -0.35 -1.14 20.27
N ALA A 150 0.51 -0.65 19.36
CA ALA A 150 1.63 -1.43 18.85
C ALA A 150 2.75 -1.54 19.89
N VAL A 151 3.17 -2.76 20.20
CA VAL A 151 4.26 -3.07 21.13
C VAL A 151 5.56 -3.20 20.35
N ARG A 152 6.61 -2.49 20.77
CA ARG A 152 7.93 -2.59 20.14
C ARG A 152 8.53 -3.99 20.42
N ILE A 153 9.09 -4.61 19.39
CA ILE A 153 9.80 -5.89 19.52
C ILE A 153 11.27 -5.57 19.78
N GLU A 154 11.76 -5.85 20.99
CA GLU A 154 13.20 -5.74 21.27
C GLU A 154 13.94 -6.93 20.64
N GLY A 155 15.01 -6.66 19.90
CA GLY A 155 15.83 -7.69 19.26
C GLY A 155 15.32 -8.22 17.91
N GLY A 156 14.40 -7.50 17.25
CA GLY A 156 14.03 -7.79 15.85
C GLY A 156 15.21 -7.58 14.92
N THR A 157 15.93 -8.65 14.61
CA THR A 157 17.04 -8.65 13.64
C THR A 157 16.46 -8.45 12.23
N PRO A 158 17.09 -7.61 11.37
CA PRO A 158 16.76 -7.55 9.94
C PRO A 158 16.97 -8.89 9.22
#